data_AF-A0A0B2A4E9-F1
#
_entry.id   AF-A0A0B2A4E9-F1
#
_cell.length_a   1.000
_cell.length_b   1.000
_cell.length_c   1.000
_cell.angle_alpha   90.00
_cell.angle_beta   90.00
_cell.angle_gamma   90.00
#
_symmetry.space_group_name_H-M   'P 1'
#
loop_
_entity.id
_entity.type
_entity.pdbx_description
1 polymer ?
#
loop_
_entity_poly.entity_id
_entity_poly.type
_entity_poly.pdbx_seq_one_letter_code
_entity_poly.pdbx_strand_id
1 'polypeptide(L)'
;MSDGEWHRMHPLTPLLRGGLVLVVVAGLIISNLRERIADFFISSTVPGADGFQGQPGDPIDFVLQHNLVLVALLVLAGLLLVLVGLFYLSWRFHTFRITGDDVEVRQGVLFRSQRRAPLDRVQGVNLTRPLIARLCGMAKLDVLGAGSDTNVKLEYLSTKTAEAVRADILRLASGRKLAEAVAAGRVPGMPRPGRVAQATTMVTDAVTGMVLGAEVPVEPASVVEIPMLRLLMSHVFSQATLWLLVLIGLIAWGSWQTTPVLLLSVIPAVIGIGTYWVRTLSKKFRYSIAPTPDGVRITYGLFTTITEILPPGRVHAVELSQPLLWRPAGWWVVRVNRLAGRSSSSRESDQAADALPVGDRADAERVMRLLLPGLAEDAWSLVFDRGVLARPGNGEDAFTTTPKRAWILRPLSWRRNGFVLTDHVLIMRRGFIWRKLVVVPLARLQSFGIEQGPLDRALGVAEVHAHTITGRVSGRLGAIDRDAVVGLFAEAAAGAVRAGAGDRSHRWADGVPDAG
;
A
#
# COMPACT_ATOMS: atom_id res chain seq x y z
N MET A 1 1.16 10.32 28.66
CA MET A 1 2.54 9.75 28.72
C MET A 1 3.54 10.73 28.09
N SER A 2 3.37 12.01 28.38
CA SER A 2 4.09 13.13 27.73
C SER A 2 5.12 13.73 28.70
N ASP A 3 5.57 12.93 29.66
CA ASP A 3 6.20 13.40 30.90
C ASP A 3 7.70 13.62 30.70
N GLY A 4 8.21 13.39 29.48
CA GLY A 4 9.64 13.51 29.15
C GLY A 4 10.50 12.38 29.72
N GLU A 5 9.90 11.34 30.29
CA GLU A 5 10.61 10.16 30.79
C GLU A 5 10.79 9.07 29.73
N TRP A 6 11.77 8.20 29.97
CA TRP A 6 12.07 7.06 29.11
C TRP A 6 11.18 5.87 29.46
N HIS A 7 10.23 5.56 28.59
CA HIS A 7 9.37 4.40 28.74
C HIS A 7 9.89 3.21 27.93
N ARG A 8 9.82 2.02 28.55
CA ARG A 8 10.20 0.77 27.90
C ARG A 8 9.03 0.24 27.07
N MET A 9 9.36 -0.43 25.98
CA MET A 9 8.37 -1.14 25.17
C MET A 9 7.90 -2.43 25.88
N HIS A 10 6.87 -3.07 25.33
CA HIS A 10 6.37 -4.33 25.84
C HIS A 10 7.46 -5.44 25.78
N PRO A 11 7.56 -6.35 26.77
CA PRO A 11 8.55 -7.43 26.77
C PRO A 11 8.45 -8.36 25.55
N LEU A 12 7.29 -8.46 24.90
CA LEU A 12 7.11 -9.26 23.68
C LEU A 12 7.59 -8.56 22.38
N THR A 13 7.99 -7.29 22.44
CA THR A 13 8.45 -6.52 21.27
C THR A 13 9.57 -7.20 20.48
N PRO A 14 10.63 -7.77 21.11
CA PRO A 14 11.67 -8.45 20.35
C PRO A 14 11.18 -9.75 19.68
N LEU A 15 10.07 -10.35 20.13
CA LEU A 15 9.52 -11.59 19.53
C LEU A 15 8.84 -11.28 18.21
N LEU A 16 8.06 -10.22 18.23
CA LEU A 16 7.32 -9.75 17.07
C LEU A 16 8.23 -9.11 16.03
N ARG A 17 9.38 -8.57 16.45
CA ARG A 17 10.38 -7.94 15.58
C ARG A 17 11.44 -8.92 15.08
N GLY A 18 11.93 -9.77 15.97
CA GLY A 18 12.93 -10.82 15.73
C GLY A 18 12.32 -12.15 15.25
N GLY A 19 11.00 -12.21 15.02
CA GLY A 19 10.30 -13.41 14.57
C GLY A 19 10.87 -14.05 13.31
N LEU A 20 11.65 -13.31 12.50
CA LEU A 20 12.43 -13.86 11.40
C LEU A 20 13.40 -14.96 11.88
N VAL A 21 14.08 -14.78 13.02
CA VAL A 21 14.99 -15.80 13.58
C VAL A 21 14.22 -17.06 13.94
N LEU A 22 13.05 -16.92 14.57
CA LEU A 22 12.17 -18.05 14.88
C LEU A 22 11.64 -18.73 13.61
N VAL A 23 11.31 -17.96 12.57
CA VAL A 23 10.88 -18.49 11.28
C VAL A 23 12.01 -19.21 10.56
N VAL A 24 13.25 -18.70 10.63
CA VAL A 24 14.44 -19.36 10.07
C VAL A 24 14.74 -20.66 10.82
N VAL A 25 14.70 -20.64 12.15
CA VAL A 25 14.89 -21.84 12.99
C VAL A 25 13.78 -22.86 12.73
N ALA A 26 12.52 -22.43 12.72
CA ALA A 26 11.39 -23.30 12.37
C ALA A 26 11.50 -23.83 10.94
N GLY A 27 11.94 -23.00 9.99
CA GLY A 27 12.18 -23.39 8.61
C GLY A 27 13.28 -24.43 8.46
N LEU A 28 14.38 -24.29 9.21
CA LEU A 28 15.44 -25.31 9.31
C LEU A 28 14.92 -26.62 9.88
N ILE A 29 14.12 -26.55 10.96
CA ILE A 29 13.50 -27.74 11.57
C ILE A 29 12.55 -28.41 10.57
N ILE A 30 11.69 -27.64 9.91
CA ILE A 30 10.73 -28.15 8.93
C ILE A 30 11.45 -28.70 7.70
N SER A 31 12.54 -28.08 7.24
CA SER A 31 13.32 -28.57 6.11
C SER A 31 13.97 -29.92 6.42
N ASN A 32 14.55 -30.07 7.62
CA ASN A 32 15.09 -31.35 8.07
C ASN A 32 13.98 -32.40 8.26
N LEU A 33 12.82 -32.00 8.79
CA LEU A 33 11.69 -32.92 8.99
C LEU A 33 11.03 -33.33 7.66
N ARG A 34 11.02 -32.44 6.66
CA ARG A 34 10.47 -32.68 5.32
C ARG A 34 11.13 -33.87 4.65
N GLU A 35 12.46 -33.96 4.70
CA GLU A 35 13.21 -35.03 4.02
C GLU A 35 12.85 -36.39 4.60
N ARG A 36 12.80 -36.48 5.93
CA ARG A 36 12.34 -37.68 6.65
C ARG A 36 10.89 -38.07 6.35
N ILE A 37 9.99 -37.09 6.28
CA ILE A 37 8.59 -37.34 5.92
C ILE A 37 8.51 -37.85 4.48
N ALA A 38 9.25 -37.24 3.55
CA ALA A 38 9.28 -37.66 2.16
C ALA A 38 9.77 -39.10 2.01
N ASP A 39 10.86 -39.46 2.67
CA ASP A 39 11.43 -40.81 2.64
C ASP A 39 10.46 -41.85 3.23
N PHE A 40 9.82 -41.53 4.37
CA PHE A 40 8.79 -42.39 4.97
C PHE A 40 7.60 -42.62 4.03
N PHE A 41 7.12 -41.58 3.35
CA PHE A 41 6.01 -41.70 2.40
C PHE A 41 6.39 -42.44 1.12
N ILE A 42 7.59 -42.19 0.56
CA ILE A 42 8.05 -42.83 -0.68
C ILE A 42 8.28 -44.32 -0.44
N SER A 43 8.96 -44.69 0.65
CA SER A 43 9.20 -46.09 1.03
C SER A 43 7.91 -46.87 1.32
N SER A 44 6.91 -46.23 1.93
CA SER A 44 5.63 -46.89 2.22
C SER A 44 4.70 -47.02 1.00
N THR A 45 4.86 -46.18 -0.03
CA THR A 45 3.90 -46.10 -1.15
C THR A 45 4.43 -46.76 -2.43
N VAL A 46 5.75 -46.86 -2.62
CA VAL A 46 6.36 -47.41 -3.84
C VAL A 46 7.13 -48.70 -3.50
N PRO A 47 6.61 -49.89 -3.86
CA PRO A 47 7.29 -51.16 -3.59
C PRO A 47 8.64 -51.21 -4.32
N GLY A 48 9.73 -51.49 -3.58
CA GLY A 48 11.10 -51.53 -4.11
C GLY A 48 11.82 -50.17 -4.13
N ALA A 49 11.20 -49.12 -3.56
CA ALA A 49 11.85 -47.82 -3.33
C ALA A 49 12.66 -47.74 -2.03
N ASP A 50 13.04 -48.90 -1.48
CA ASP A 50 13.80 -49.09 -0.24
C ASP A 50 15.22 -48.46 -0.30
N GLY A 51 15.61 -47.96 -1.48
CA GLY A 51 16.88 -47.30 -1.78
C GLY A 51 16.82 -45.77 -1.89
N PHE A 52 15.69 -45.11 -1.59
CA PHE A 52 15.71 -43.67 -1.26
C PHE A 52 16.33 -43.51 0.14
N GLN A 53 17.57 -43.96 0.29
CA GLN A 53 18.36 -43.74 1.50
C GLN A 53 18.56 -42.25 1.60
N GLY A 54 18.06 -41.67 2.71
CA GLY A 54 18.27 -40.28 3.07
C GLY A 54 19.71 -39.88 2.76
N GLN A 55 19.87 -38.67 2.22
CA GLN A 55 21.15 -38.16 1.79
C GLN A 55 22.23 -38.46 2.86
N PRO A 56 23.34 -39.15 2.52
CA PRO A 56 24.33 -39.53 3.51
C PRO A 56 24.83 -38.27 4.23
N GLY A 57 24.47 -38.15 5.51
CA GLY A 57 24.73 -36.94 6.31
C GLY A 57 23.52 -36.33 7.04
N ASP A 58 22.35 -36.99 7.13
CA ASP A 58 21.28 -36.51 8.03
C ASP A 58 21.82 -36.42 9.47
N PRO A 59 21.88 -35.21 10.06
CA PRO A 59 22.38 -35.02 11.42
C PRO A 59 21.56 -35.77 12.48
N ILE A 60 20.29 -36.10 12.22
CA ILE A 60 19.46 -36.86 13.17
C ILE A 60 19.86 -38.33 13.21
N ASP A 61 20.05 -38.95 12.04
CA ASP A 61 20.50 -40.35 11.95
C ASP A 61 21.91 -40.52 12.53
N PHE A 62 22.80 -39.55 12.31
CA PHE A 62 24.11 -39.52 12.95
C PHE A 62 24.01 -39.51 14.48
N VAL A 63 23.13 -38.66 15.04
CA VAL A 63 22.91 -38.55 16.49
C VAL A 63 22.33 -39.85 17.07
N LEU A 64 21.40 -40.50 16.37
CA LEU A 64 20.79 -41.77 16.80
C LEU A 64 21.79 -42.93 16.73
N GLN A 65 22.55 -43.05 15.63
CA GLN A 65 23.54 -44.12 15.44
C GLN A 65 24.68 -44.03 16.47
N HIS A 66 25.08 -42.83 16.87
CA HIS A 66 26.17 -42.60 17.83
C HIS A 66 25.69 -42.41 19.28
N ASN A 67 24.40 -42.61 19.56
CA ASN A 67 23.78 -42.42 20.87
C ASN A 67 24.05 -41.02 21.50
N LEU A 68 24.11 -39.98 20.67
CA LEU A 68 24.42 -38.60 21.08
C LEU A 68 23.17 -37.80 21.49
N VAL A 69 22.05 -38.46 21.75
CA VAL A 69 20.74 -37.82 21.98
C VAL A 69 20.79 -36.82 23.14
N LEU A 70 21.47 -37.17 24.24
CA LEU A 70 21.65 -36.28 25.39
C LEU A 70 22.46 -35.03 25.01
N VAL A 71 23.53 -35.19 24.24
CA VAL A 71 24.39 -34.08 23.78
C VAL A 71 23.60 -33.15 22.86
N ALA A 72 22.82 -33.71 21.93
CA ALA A 72 21.96 -32.94 21.04
C ALA A 72 20.89 -32.14 21.81
N LEU A 73 20.27 -32.75 22.83
CA LEU A 73 19.32 -32.08 23.72
C LEU A 73 19.97 -30.92 24.49
N LEU A 74 21.18 -31.13 25.02
CA LEU A 74 21.92 -30.09 25.73
C LEU A 74 22.32 -28.93 24.81
N VAL A 75 22.77 -29.22 23.59
CA VAL A 75 23.08 -28.19 22.58
C VAL A 75 21.83 -27.40 22.22
N LEU A 76 20.69 -28.08 22.01
CA LEU A 76 19.41 -27.42 21.72
C LEU A 76 18.94 -26.53 22.89
N ALA A 77 19.04 -27.03 24.13
CA ALA A 77 18.71 -26.25 25.33
C ALA A 77 19.62 -25.04 25.50
N GLY A 78 20.93 -25.20 25.25
CA GLY A 78 21.90 -24.10 25.25
C GLY A 78 21.57 -23.04 24.19
N LEU A 79 21.24 -23.45 22.97
CA LEU A 79 20.82 -22.55 21.89
C LEU A 79 19.56 -21.78 22.27
N LEU A 80 18.57 -22.44 22.87
CA LEU A 80 17.34 -21.82 23.34
C LEU A 80 17.61 -20.78 24.43
N LEU A 81 18.48 -21.09 25.40
CA LEU A 81 18.90 -20.15 26.45
C LEU A 81 19.62 -18.92 25.87
N VAL A 82 20.53 -19.12 24.92
CA VAL A 82 21.21 -18.02 24.23
C VAL A 82 20.20 -17.14 23.48
N LEU A 83 19.23 -17.74 22.80
CA LEU A 83 18.17 -17.02 22.10
C LEU A 83 17.33 -16.17 23.08
N VAL A 84 16.94 -16.72 24.22
CA VAL A 84 16.21 -16.00 25.29
C VAL A 84 17.07 -14.87 25.88
N GLY A 85 18.36 -15.10 26.10
CA GLY A 85 19.29 -14.08 26.57
C GLY A 85 19.43 -12.92 25.59
N LEU A 86 19.64 -13.20 24.30
CA LEU A 86 19.71 -12.19 23.24
C LEU A 86 18.41 -11.39 23.13
N PHE A 87 17.28 -12.07 23.27
CA PHE A 87 15.96 -11.45 23.29
C PHE A 87 15.79 -10.48 24.45
N TYR A 88 16.15 -10.90 25.66
CA TYR A 88 16.10 -10.08 26.85
C TYR A 88 17.00 -8.84 26.73
N LEU A 89 18.22 -9.04 26.23
CA LEU A 89 19.14 -7.95 25.94
C LEU A 89 18.54 -6.97 24.92
N SER A 90 17.97 -7.48 23.83
CA SER A 90 17.27 -6.66 22.84
C SER A 90 16.18 -5.82 23.48
N TRP A 91 15.25 -6.42 24.25
CA TRP A 91 14.19 -5.68 24.95
C TRP A 91 14.74 -4.58 25.85
N ARG A 92 15.81 -4.85 26.61
CA ARG A 92 16.38 -3.92 27.58
C ARG A 92 16.95 -2.63 26.96
N PHE A 93 17.33 -2.67 25.68
CA PHE A 93 17.88 -1.54 24.94
C PHE A 93 16.87 -0.82 24.02
N HIS A 94 15.60 -1.26 24.00
CA HIS A 94 14.52 -0.61 23.26
C HIS A 94 13.69 0.33 24.16
N THR A 95 13.96 1.63 24.05
CA THR A 95 13.30 2.65 24.89
C THR A 95 12.83 3.83 24.04
N PHE A 96 11.67 4.40 24.40
CA PHE A 96 11.12 5.58 23.73
C PHE A 96 10.87 6.69 24.74
N ARG A 97 10.93 7.94 24.27
CA ARG A 97 10.59 9.13 25.05
C ARG A 97 9.72 10.05 24.20
N ILE A 98 8.66 10.57 24.79
CA ILE A 98 7.81 11.61 24.20
C ILE A 98 8.08 12.88 25.00
N THR A 99 8.71 13.86 24.37
CA THR A 99 8.92 15.20 24.92
C THR A 99 7.98 16.18 24.20
N GLY A 100 7.68 17.34 24.78
CA GLY A 100 6.76 18.32 24.21
C GLY A 100 7.08 18.79 22.79
N ASP A 101 8.35 18.68 22.36
CA ASP A 101 8.81 19.15 21.05
C ASP A 101 9.26 18.02 20.10
N ASP A 102 9.69 16.85 20.63
CA ASP A 102 10.26 15.74 19.84
C ASP A 102 9.80 14.36 20.35
N VAL A 103 9.56 13.42 19.42
CA VAL A 103 9.51 11.98 19.73
C VAL A 103 10.88 11.37 19.49
N GLU A 104 11.51 10.85 20.55
CA GLU A 104 12.82 10.19 20.47
C GLU A 104 12.69 8.67 20.65
N VAL A 105 13.27 7.92 19.72
CA VAL A 105 13.39 6.45 19.85
C VAL A 105 14.87 6.08 19.85
N ARG A 106 15.28 5.33 20.88
CA ARG A 106 16.60 4.72 20.98
C ARG A 106 16.51 3.24 20.68
N GLN A 107 17.41 2.77 19.81
CA GLN A 107 17.38 1.42 19.29
C GLN A 107 18.77 0.80 19.21
N GLY A 108 18.87 -0.49 19.47
CA GLY A 108 20.03 -1.32 19.15
C GLY A 108 20.88 -1.73 20.36
N VAL A 109 21.33 -2.98 20.33
CA VAL A 109 22.22 -3.59 21.34
C VAL A 109 23.68 -3.36 20.94
N LEU A 110 24.04 -3.67 19.69
CA LEU A 110 25.39 -3.57 19.14
C LEU A 110 25.58 -2.28 18.32
N PHE A 111 24.62 -1.97 17.44
CA PHE A 111 24.60 -0.74 16.63
C PHE A 111 23.51 0.21 17.14
N ARG A 112 23.93 1.26 17.84
CA ARG A 112 23.01 2.23 18.44
C ARG A 112 22.48 3.18 17.35
N SER A 113 21.16 3.22 17.20
CA SER A 113 20.44 4.16 16.33
C SER A 113 19.51 5.01 17.18
N GLN A 114 19.66 6.33 17.08
CA GLN A 114 18.76 7.30 17.69
C GLN A 114 18.03 8.03 16.57
N ARG A 115 16.70 8.03 16.63
CA ARG A 115 15.87 8.80 15.69
C ARG A 115 15.02 9.79 16.47
N ARG A 116 14.96 11.01 15.95
CA ARG A 116 14.16 12.11 16.49
C ARG A 116 13.15 12.54 15.42
N ALA A 117 11.88 12.60 15.79
CA ALA A 117 10.84 13.19 14.97
C ALA A 117 10.29 14.44 15.67
N PRO A 118 10.58 15.63 15.13
CA PRO A 118 9.96 16.88 15.55
C PRO A 118 8.43 16.83 15.39
N LEU A 119 7.68 17.19 16.45
CA LEU A 119 6.21 17.12 16.48
C LEU A 119 5.56 18.08 15.47
N ASP A 120 6.21 19.21 15.18
CA ASP A 120 5.80 20.25 14.21
C ASP A 120 5.62 19.70 12.78
N ARG A 121 6.33 18.61 12.45
CA ARG A 121 6.29 17.98 11.13
C ARG A 121 5.43 16.72 11.08
N VAL A 122 4.79 16.31 12.17
CA VAL A 122 3.93 15.11 12.20
C VAL A 122 2.61 15.40 11.47
N GLN A 123 2.39 14.73 10.35
CA GLN A 123 1.22 14.94 9.49
C GLN A 123 0.11 13.92 9.73
N GLY A 124 0.42 12.78 10.35
CA GLY A 124 -0.56 11.75 10.64
C GLY A 124 0.01 10.60 11.45
N VAL A 125 -0.88 9.84 12.09
CA VAL A 125 -0.51 8.67 12.90
C VAL A 125 -1.30 7.47 12.41
N ASN A 126 -0.60 6.47 11.88
CA ASN A 126 -1.19 5.23 11.40
C ASN A 126 -1.15 4.18 12.51
N LEU A 127 -2.30 3.62 12.86
CA LEU A 127 -2.41 2.51 13.80
C LEU A 127 -2.58 1.20 13.02
N THR A 128 -1.58 0.33 13.09
CA THR A 128 -1.66 -1.02 12.52
C THR A 128 -1.83 -2.02 13.65
N ARG A 129 -2.89 -2.83 13.59
CA ARG A 129 -3.14 -3.90 14.58
C ARG A 129 -2.95 -5.27 13.94
N PRO A 130 -1.72 -5.82 13.90
CA PRO A 130 -1.52 -7.14 13.32
C PRO A 130 -2.14 -8.24 14.19
N LEU A 131 -2.66 -9.33 13.60
CA LEU A 131 -3.38 -10.40 14.31
C LEU A 131 -2.68 -10.89 15.59
N ILE A 132 -1.41 -11.24 15.46
CA ILE A 132 -0.63 -11.83 16.56
C ILE A 132 -0.48 -10.80 17.68
N ALA A 133 -0.25 -9.53 17.31
CA ALA A 133 -0.24 -8.44 18.28
C ALA A 133 -1.62 -8.23 18.89
N ARG A 134 -2.70 -8.27 18.11
CA ARG A 134 -4.08 -8.10 18.58
C ARG A 134 -4.50 -9.18 19.59
N LEU A 135 -4.19 -10.45 19.31
CA LEU A 135 -4.44 -11.56 20.24
C LEU A 135 -3.68 -11.35 21.56
N CYS A 136 -2.49 -10.75 21.49
CA CYS A 136 -1.70 -10.38 22.66
C CYS A 136 -1.98 -8.95 23.17
N GLY A 137 -3.05 -8.28 22.71
CA GLY A 137 -3.42 -6.94 23.17
C GLY A 137 -2.50 -5.79 22.77
N MET A 138 -1.66 -5.94 21.74
CA MET A 138 -0.67 -4.99 21.24
C MET A 138 -1.03 -4.34 19.90
N ALA A 139 -0.54 -3.13 19.66
CA ALA A 139 -0.68 -2.39 18.41
C ALA A 139 0.64 -1.70 17.99
N LYS A 140 0.80 -1.49 16.69
CA LYS A 140 1.92 -0.75 16.09
C LYS A 140 1.44 0.64 15.69
N LEU A 141 2.20 1.66 16.06
CA LEU A 141 1.91 3.06 15.80
C LEU A 141 3.00 3.64 14.90
N ASP A 142 2.66 3.95 13.65
CA ASP A 142 3.56 4.59 12.70
C ASP A 142 3.26 6.09 12.66
N VAL A 143 4.16 6.91 13.21
CA VAL A 143 4.06 8.37 13.18
C VAL A 143 4.68 8.85 11.86
N LEU A 144 3.86 9.47 11.01
CA LEU A 144 4.25 9.96 9.70
C LEU A 144 4.65 11.43 9.79
N GLY A 145 5.94 11.70 9.57
CA GLY A 145 6.48 13.06 9.48
C GLY A 145 6.52 13.59 8.05
N ALA A 146 6.69 14.91 7.90
CA ALA A 146 7.03 15.53 6.62
C ALA A 146 8.49 15.18 6.26
N GLY A 147 8.68 14.36 5.21
CA GLY A 147 9.99 13.87 4.75
C GLY A 147 10.30 12.41 5.16
N SER A 148 11.22 11.76 4.46
CA SER A 148 11.54 10.33 4.69
C SER A 148 12.23 10.06 6.03
N ASP A 149 12.97 11.04 6.54
CA ASP A 149 13.84 10.90 7.73
C ASP A 149 13.12 11.18 9.05
N THR A 150 11.89 11.71 9.00
CA THR A 150 11.09 12.08 10.17
C THR A 150 10.05 11.02 10.55
N ASN A 151 9.97 9.91 9.83
CA ASN A 151 9.07 8.81 10.20
C ASN A 151 9.62 8.01 11.38
N VAL A 152 8.83 7.95 12.45
CA VAL A 152 9.13 7.13 13.62
C VAL A 152 8.09 6.02 13.74
N LYS A 153 8.57 4.79 13.67
CA LYS A 153 7.76 3.60 13.93
C LYS A 153 7.85 3.27 15.41
N LEU A 154 6.78 3.53 16.16
CA LEU A 154 6.63 3.01 17.52
C LEU A 154 5.99 1.62 17.43
N GLU A 155 6.83 0.61 17.60
CA GLU A 155 6.42 -0.78 17.43
C GLU A 155 5.96 -1.40 18.76
N TYR A 156 4.76 -1.98 18.75
CA TYR A 156 4.21 -2.88 19.78
C TYR A 156 4.01 -2.25 21.17
N LEU A 157 3.22 -1.18 21.21
CA LEU A 157 2.62 -0.66 22.44
C LEU A 157 1.39 -1.49 22.82
N SER A 158 1.01 -1.53 24.10
CA SER A 158 -0.30 -2.09 24.48
C SER A 158 -1.42 -1.31 23.78
N THR A 159 -2.56 -1.92 23.48
CA THR A 159 -3.65 -1.27 22.71
C THR A 159 -4.13 0.01 23.41
N LYS A 160 -4.34 -0.04 24.73
CA LYS A 160 -4.71 1.12 25.55
C LYS A 160 -3.63 2.20 25.52
N THR A 161 -2.36 1.81 25.60
CA THR A 161 -1.23 2.75 25.51
C THR A 161 -1.09 3.36 24.13
N ALA A 162 -1.28 2.59 23.06
CA ALA A 162 -1.19 3.07 21.68
C ALA A 162 -2.28 4.08 21.35
N GLU A 163 -3.51 3.84 21.85
CA GLU A 163 -4.63 4.78 21.75
C GLU A 163 -4.38 6.06 22.55
N ALA A 164 -3.89 5.93 23.80
CA ALA A 164 -3.52 7.08 24.63
C ALA A 164 -2.39 7.91 23.98
N VAL A 165 -1.35 7.26 23.45
CA VAL A 165 -0.24 7.93 22.75
C VAL A 165 -0.72 8.59 21.46
N ARG A 166 -1.62 7.95 20.71
CA ARG A 166 -2.24 8.56 19.52
C ARG A 166 -3.02 9.83 19.91
N ALA A 167 -3.83 9.76 20.95
CA ALA A 167 -4.60 10.90 21.45
C ALA A 167 -3.68 12.03 21.93
N ASP A 168 -2.62 11.69 22.69
CA ASP A 168 -1.62 12.64 23.16
C ASP A 168 -0.90 13.35 22.00
N ILE A 169 -0.45 12.60 20.99
CA ILE A 169 0.22 13.18 19.80
C ILE A 169 -0.72 14.09 19.02
N LEU A 170 -1.97 13.66 18.79
CA LEU A 170 -2.95 14.46 18.06
C LEU A 170 -3.31 15.74 18.82
N ARG A 171 -3.43 15.67 20.14
CA ARG A 171 -3.68 16.83 21.02
C ARG A 171 -2.52 17.82 21.01
N LEU A 172 -1.27 17.34 21.07
CA LEU A 172 -0.09 18.21 21.02
C LEU A 172 0.07 18.85 19.63
N ALA A 173 -0.19 18.09 18.56
CA ALA A 173 -0.16 18.60 17.19
C ALA A 173 -1.29 19.61 16.91
N SER A 174 -2.51 19.40 17.42
CA SER A 174 -3.63 20.33 17.25
C SER A 174 -3.46 21.61 18.07
N GLY A 175 -2.99 21.50 19.33
CA GLY A 175 -2.72 22.64 20.19
C GLY A 175 -1.64 23.58 19.63
N ARG A 176 -0.59 23.03 19.01
CA ARG A 176 0.44 23.82 18.29
C ARG A 176 -0.12 24.49 17.04
N LYS A 177 -0.88 23.80 16.19
CA LYS A 177 -1.52 24.40 15.02
C LYS A 177 -2.44 25.55 15.39
N LEU A 178 -3.20 25.41 16.48
CA LEU A 178 -4.04 26.47 17.01
C LEU A 178 -3.20 27.66 17.49
N ALA A 179 -2.13 27.40 18.26
CA ALA A 179 -1.22 28.45 18.73
C ALA A 179 -0.52 29.20 17.57
N GLU A 180 -0.12 28.49 16.51
CA GLU A 180 0.45 29.08 15.29
C GLU A 180 -0.58 29.87 14.49
N ALA A 181 -1.82 29.39 14.38
CA ALA A 181 -2.90 30.10 13.70
C ALA A 181 -3.28 31.40 14.44
N VAL A 182 -3.26 31.37 15.78
CA VAL A 182 -3.46 32.54 16.64
C VAL A 182 -2.27 33.50 16.52
N ALA A 183 -1.03 33.01 16.55
CA ALA A 183 0.17 33.83 16.36
C ALA A 183 0.23 34.46 14.96
N ALA A 184 -0.26 33.77 13.93
CA ALA A 184 -0.37 34.26 12.57
C ALA A 184 -1.59 35.16 12.31
N GLY A 185 -2.40 35.46 13.35
CA GLY A 185 -3.58 36.33 13.23
C GLY A 185 -4.70 35.79 12.33
N ARG A 186 -4.72 34.47 12.06
CA ARG A 186 -5.69 33.84 11.14
C ARG A 186 -7.03 33.49 11.81
N VAL A 187 -7.15 33.71 13.12
CA VAL A 187 -8.36 33.47 13.91
C VAL A 187 -8.89 34.82 14.42
N PRO A 188 -9.98 35.36 13.84
CA PRO A 188 -10.57 36.62 14.31
C PRO A 188 -11.20 36.45 15.71
N GLY A 189 -10.89 37.34 16.65
CA GLY A 189 -11.64 37.48 17.91
C GLY A 189 -11.04 36.88 19.20
N MET A 190 -9.79 36.39 19.21
CA MET A 190 -9.20 35.83 20.43
C MET A 190 -8.48 36.89 21.29
N PRO A 191 -8.72 37.02 22.62
CA PRO A 191 -8.13 38.07 23.45
C PRO A 191 -6.65 37.83 23.79
N ARG A 192 -5.91 38.91 24.13
CA ARG A 192 -4.48 38.99 24.56
C ARG A 192 -3.93 37.84 25.45
N PRO A 193 -2.60 37.60 25.42
CA PRO A 193 -1.92 36.35 25.82
C PRO A 193 -2.26 35.77 27.21
N GLY A 194 -2.64 36.59 28.20
CA GLY A 194 -3.03 36.11 29.54
C GLY A 194 -4.37 35.36 29.60
N ARG A 195 -5.31 35.67 28.69
CA ARG A 195 -6.60 34.95 28.56
C ARG A 195 -6.54 33.81 27.54
N VAL A 196 -5.56 33.84 26.63
CA VAL A 196 -5.27 32.72 25.72
C VAL A 196 -4.92 31.49 26.53
N ALA A 197 -4.02 31.58 27.53
CA ALA A 197 -3.66 30.42 28.33
C ALA A 197 -4.89 29.74 28.99
N GLN A 198 -5.80 30.50 29.58
CA GLN A 198 -7.02 29.96 30.20
C GLN A 198 -8.04 29.44 29.17
N ALA A 199 -8.21 30.12 28.03
CA ALA A 199 -9.06 29.65 26.95
C ALA A 199 -8.48 28.38 26.30
N THR A 200 -7.16 28.29 26.14
CA THR A 200 -6.48 27.08 25.67
C THR A 200 -6.66 25.96 26.66
N THR A 201 -6.55 26.19 27.98
CA THR A 201 -6.80 25.14 28.98
C THR A 201 -8.26 24.69 28.99
N MET A 202 -9.24 25.61 28.90
CA MET A 202 -10.67 25.25 28.85
C MET A 202 -11.07 24.56 27.54
N VAL A 203 -10.53 25.00 26.41
CA VAL A 203 -10.74 24.32 25.12
C VAL A 203 -10.00 22.99 25.11
N THR A 204 -8.82 22.88 25.71
CA THR A 204 -8.08 21.62 25.84
C THR A 204 -8.82 20.66 26.76
N ASP A 205 -9.41 21.10 27.87
CA ASP A 205 -10.22 20.28 28.77
C ASP A 205 -11.56 19.89 28.13
N ALA A 206 -12.21 20.79 27.39
CA ALA A 206 -13.44 20.50 26.65
C ALA A 206 -13.19 19.51 25.49
N VAL A 207 -12.08 19.69 24.76
CA VAL A 207 -11.63 18.74 23.72
C VAL A 207 -11.19 17.42 24.36
N THR A 208 -10.55 17.45 25.52
CA THR A 208 -10.21 16.24 26.29
C THR A 208 -11.47 15.51 26.75
N GLY A 209 -12.53 16.24 27.13
CA GLY A 209 -13.86 15.70 27.42
C GLY A 209 -14.56 15.09 26.20
N MET A 210 -14.42 15.68 25.00
CA MET A 210 -14.93 15.10 23.75
C MET A 210 -14.10 13.90 23.26
N VAL A 211 -12.79 13.89 23.51
CA VAL A 211 -11.88 12.80 23.09
C VAL A 211 -11.96 11.60 24.05
N LEU A 212 -12.20 11.82 25.35
CA LEU A 212 -12.40 10.76 26.35
C LEU A 212 -13.86 10.32 26.45
N GLY A 213 -14.80 11.21 26.15
CA GLY A 213 -16.23 10.93 26.12
C GLY A 213 -16.59 10.24 24.82
N ALA A 214 -16.40 8.91 24.79
CA ALA A 214 -16.99 7.97 23.84
C ALA A 214 -17.36 8.62 22.48
N GLU A 215 -16.38 8.71 21.58
CA GLU A 215 -16.69 8.68 20.16
C GLU A 215 -17.56 7.43 19.94
N VAL A 216 -18.88 7.59 19.94
CA VAL A 216 -19.75 6.65 19.24
C VAL A 216 -19.16 6.64 17.85
N PRO A 217 -18.61 5.51 17.38
CA PRO A 217 -18.10 5.45 16.03
C PRO A 217 -19.32 5.59 15.13
N VAL A 218 -19.68 6.82 14.77
CA VAL A 218 -20.51 7.07 13.61
C VAL A 218 -19.62 6.64 12.46
N GLU A 219 -19.65 5.34 12.15
CA GLU A 219 -18.99 4.79 10.98
C GLU A 219 -19.51 5.62 9.81
N PRO A 220 -18.69 6.46 9.17
CA PRO A 220 -19.16 7.22 8.02
C PRO A 220 -19.64 6.18 7.01
N ALA A 221 -20.90 6.32 6.56
CA ALA A 221 -21.55 5.39 5.66
C ALA A 221 -20.56 5.02 4.54
N SER A 222 -20.19 3.74 4.48
CA SER A 222 -19.27 3.21 3.49
C SER A 222 -19.86 3.48 2.10
N VAL A 223 -19.13 4.24 1.27
CA VAL A 223 -19.62 4.59 -0.08
C VAL A 223 -19.48 3.39 -1.02
N VAL A 224 -18.50 2.53 -0.75
CA VAL A 224 -18.23 1.30 -1.49
C VAL A 224 -17.81 0.20 -0.52
N GLU A 225 -18.60 -0.87 -0.47
CA GLU A 225 -18.22 -2.13 0.13
C GLU A 225 -17.98 -3.16 -0.97
N ILE A 226 -16.81 -3.80 -0.93
CA ILE A 226 -16.48 -4.82 -1.92
C ILE A 226 -17.01 -6.17 -1.42
N PRO A 227 -17.97 -6.81 -2.12
CA PRO A 227 -18.49 -8.10 -1.69
C PRO A 227 -17.37 -9.16 -1.69
N MET A 228 -17.37 -10.01 -0.67
CA MET A 228 -16.30 -11.00 -0.46
C MET A 228 -16.09 -11.91 -1.66
N LEU A 229 -17.18 -12.36 -2.28
CA LEU A 229 -17.14 -13.23 -3.45
C LEU A 229 -16.47 -12.56 -4.65
N ARG A 230 -16.68 -11.25 -4.85
CA ARG A 230 -16.05 -10.51 -5.95
C ARG A 230 -14.53 -10.45 -5.78
N LEU A 231 -14.07 -10.17 -4.57
CA LEU A 231 -12.63 -10.16 -4.28
C LEU A 231 -11.99 -11.52 -4.53
N LEU A 232 -12.63 -12.60 -4.06
CA LEU A 232 -12.21 -13.98 -4.29
C LEU A 232 -12.12 -14.28 -5.79
N MET A 233 -13.19 -14.01 -6.53
CA MET A 233 -13.25 -14.30 -7.96
C MET A 233 -12.25 -13.46 -8.76
N SER A 234 -11.98 -12.21 -8.38
CA SER A 234 -10.94 -11.40 -9.02
C SER A 234 -9.55 -12.05 -8.91
N HIS A 235 -9.27 -12.72 -7.78
CA HIS A 235 -8.04 -13.50 -7.59
C HIS A 235 -8.05 -14.83 -8.33
N VAL A 236 -9.19 -15.53 -8.40
CA VAL A 236 -9.34 -16.74 -9.24
C VAL A 236 -9.05 -16.41 -10.70
N PHE A 237 -9.61 -15.30 -11.20
CA PHE A 237 -9.36 -14.80 -12.56
C PHE A 237 -8.06 -13.98 -12.68
N SER A 238 -7.09 -14.20 -11.79
CA SER A 238 -5.77 -13.60 -11.90
C SER A 238 -4.82 -14.45 -12.72
N GLN A 239 -3.83 -13.81 -13.36
CA GLN A 239 -2.83 -14.49 -14.18
C GLN A 239 -2.01 -15.53 -13.39
N ALA A 240 -1.81 -15.31 -12.08
CA ALA A 240 -1.11 -16.26 -11.22
C ALA A 240 -1.89 -17.58 -11.07
N THR A 241 -3.20 -17.51 -10.95
CA THR A 241 -4.07 -18.70 -10.84
C THR A 241 -4.12 -19.47 -12.16
N LEU A 242 -4.12 -18.78 -13.29
CA LEU A 242 -4.02 -19.44 -14.59
C LEU A 242 -2.71 -20.23 -14.74
N TRP A 243 -1.58 -19.63 -14.38
CA TRP A 243 -0.30 -20.36 -14.39
C TRP A 243 -0.27 -21.52 -13.39
N LEU A 244 -0.90 -21.38 -12.22
CA LEU A 244 -1.07 -22.48 -11.28
C LEU A 244 -1.87 -23.64 -11.92
N LEU A 245 -3.00 -23.35 -12.55
CA LEU A 245 -3.83 -24.37 -13.18
C LEU A 245 -3.09 -25.06 -14.34
N VAL A 246 -2.34 -24.29 -15.15
CA VAL A 246 -1.48 -24.83 -16.21
C VAL A 246 -0.39 -25.73 -15.62
N LEU A 247 0.27 -25.30 -14.53
CA LEU A 247 1.29 -26.10 -13.86
C LEU A 247 0.71 -27.40 -13.31
N ILE A 248 -0.44 -27.34 -12.61
CA ILE A 248 -1.13 -28.52 -12.10
C ILE A 248 -1.50 -29.46 -13.27
N GLY A 249 -2.06 -28.92 -14.35
CA GLY A 249 -2.41 -29.70 -15.54
C GLY A 249 -1.20 -30.37 -16.20
N LEU A 250 -0.07 -29.65 -16.31
CA LEU A 250 1.16 -30.18 -16.89
C LEU A 250 1.76 -31.30 -16.03
N ILE A 251 1.69 -31.17 -14.69
CA ILE A 251 2.17 -32.21 -13.79
C ILE A 251 1.22 -33.41 -13.77
N ALA A 252 -0.10 -33.19 -13.80
CA ALA A 252 -1.07 -34.28 -13.92
C ALA A 252 -0.90 -35.06 -15.24
N TRP A 253 -0.67 -34.35 -16.34
CA TRP A 253 -0.36 -34.93 -17.64
C TRP A 253 0.96 -35.72 -17.63
N GLY A 254 2.02 -35.14 -17.05
CA GLY A 254 3.30 -35.83 -16.87
C GLY A 254 3.19 -37.08 -16.01
N SER A 255 2.45 -37.00 -14.90
CA SER A 255 2.18 -38.14 -14.02
C SER A 255 1.36 -39.25 -14.69
N TRP A 256 0.46 -38.91 -15.60
CA TRP A 256 -0.30 -39.90 -16.38
C TRP A 256 0.61 -40.72 -17.29
N GLN A 257 1.66 -40.12 -17.86
CA GLN A 257 2.54 -40.77 -18.83
C GLN A 257 3.72 -41.53 -18.21
N THR A 258 4.13 -41.20 -16.99
CA THR A 258 5.41 -41.68 -16.43
C THR A 258 5.20 -42.47 -15.13
N THR A 259 5.18 -41.78 -13.99
CA THR A 259 5.13 -42.41 -12.66
C THR A 259 4.30 -41.56 -11.70
N PRO A 260 3.41 -42.16 -10.87
CA PRO A 260 2.55 -41.41 -9.94
C PRO A 260 3.30 -40.53 -8.93
N VAL A 261 4.58 -40.82 -8.68
CA VAL A 261 5.45 -40.09 -7.74
C VAL A 261 5.61 -38.62 -8.12
N LEU A 262 5.46 -38.25 -9.40
CA LEU A 262 5.50 -36.86 -9.84
C LEU A 262 4.38 -36.00 -9.21
N LEU A 263 3.26 -36.59 -8.79
CA LEU A 263 2.21 -35.84 -8.08
C LEU A 263 2.71 -35.29 -6.74
N LEU A 264 3.66 -35.96 -6.08
CA LEU A 264 4.23 -35.50 -4.81
C LEU A 264 5.07 -34.23 -5.00
N SER A 265 5.70 -34.06 -6.18
CA SER A 265 6.47 -32.85 -6.53
C SER A 265 5.60 -31.59 -6.66
N VAL A 266 4.29 -31.75 -6.83
CA VAL A 266 3.32 -30.64 -6.91
C VAL A 266 3.11 -30.00 -5.53
N ILE A 267 3.28 -30.77 -4.45
CA ILE A 267 2.91 -30.34 -3.10
C ILE A 267 3.65 -29.06 -2.68
N PRO A 268 4.99 -28.93 -2.81
CA PRO A 268 5.69 -27.68 -2.52
C PRO A 268 5.23 -26.50 -3.37
N ALA A 269 4.94 -26.73 -4.66
CA ALA A 269 4.43 -25.69 -5.56
C ALA A 269 3.03 -25.22 -5.13
N VAL A 270 2.14 -26.15 -4.76
CA VAL A 270 0.81 -25.86 -4.24
C VAL A 270 0.88 -25.15 -2.89
N ILE A 271 1.76 -25.57 -1.98
CA ILE A 271 1.96 -24.88 -0.70
C ILE A 271 2.51 -23.47 -0.94
N GLY A 272 3.51 -23.31 -1.80
CA GLY A 272 4.11 -22.01 -2.12
C GLY A 272 3.09 -21.05 -2.73
N ILE A 273 2.32 -21.52 -3.71
CA ILE A 273 1.28 -20.73 -4.37
C ILE A 273 0.09 -20.48 -3.45
N GLY A 274 -0.32 -21.47 -2.65
CA GLY A 274 -1.35 -21.35 -1.62
C GLY A 274 -0.97 -20.31 -0.57
N THR A 275 0.28 -20.30 -0.11
CA THR A 275 0.82 -19.29 0.80
C THR A 275 0.80 -17.90 0.16
N TYR A 276 1.19 -17.79 -1.11
CA TYR A 276 1.07 -16.54 -1.88
C TYR A 276 -0.39 -16.06 -1.98
N TRP A 277 -1.32 -16.98 -2.24
CA TRP A 277 -2.75 -16.71 -2.34
C TRP A 277 -3.31 -16.20 -1.02
N VAL A 278 -3.12 -16.95 0.06
CA VAL A 278 -3.53 -16.59 1.42
C VAL A 278 -2.97 -15.23 1.79
N ARG A 279 -1.68 -14.99 1.53
CA ARG A 279 -1.03 -13.70 1.82
C ARG A 279 -1.65 -12.54 1.03
N THR A 280 -1.97 -12.76 -0.23
CA THR A 280 -2.55 -11.72 -1.09
C THR A 280 -3.98 -11.39 -0.67
N LEU A 281 -4.79 -12.42 -0.41
CA LEU A 281 -6.18 -12.32 0.02
C LEU A 281 -6.27 -11.60 1.37
N SER A 282 -5.49 -12.06 2.36
CA SER A 282 -5.44 -11.53 3.72
C SER A 282 -5.25 -10.01 3.78
N LYS A 283 -4.57 -9.44 2.78
CA LYS A 283 -4.26 -8.01 2.70
C LYS A 283 -5.33 -7.16 2.01
N LYS A 284 -6.17 -7.75 1.14
CA LYS A 284 -7.18 -7.00 0.35
C LYS A 284 -8.61 -7.16 0.88
N PHE A 285 -8.82 -8.02 1.88
CA PHE A 285 -10.13 -8.26 2.50
C PHE A 285 -10.66 -7.07 3.30
N ARG A 286 -11.99 -7.02 3.49
CA ARG A 286 -12.72 -5.98 4.24
C ARG A 286 -12.37 -4.57 3.78
N TYR A 287 -12.27 -4.39 2.47
CA TYR A 287 -12.00 -3.10 1.87
C TYR A 287 -13.24 -2.21 2.00
N SER A 288 -13.07 -1.03 2.59
CA SER A 288 -14.12 -0.01 2.68
C SER A 288 -13.53 1.35 2.38
N ILE A 289 -14.29 2.15 1.64
CA ILE A 289 -13.95 3.53 1.29
C ILE A 289 -15.05 4.43 1.85
N ALA A 290 -14.66 5.39 2.68
CA ALA A 290 -15.58 6.34 3.27
C ALA A 290 -15.02 7.77 3.19
N PRO A 291 -15.86 8.78 2.87
CA PRO A 291 -15.46 10.18 2.95
C PRO A 291 -15.23 10.56 4.42
N THR A 292 -14.31 11.49 4.66
CA THR A 292 -13.95 12.02 5.97
C THR A 292 -13.64 13.52 5.80
N PRO A 293 -13.81 14.38 6.83
CA PRO A 293 -13.52 15.81 6.74
C PRO A 293 -12.10 16.15 6.26
N ASP A 294 -11.12 15.26 6.48
CA ASP A 294 -9.72 15.44 6.09
C ASP A 294 -9.32 14.69 4.80
N GLY A 295 -10.21 13.90 4.20
CA GLY A 295 -9.95 13.16 2.97
C GLY A 295 -10.77 11.89 2.81
N VAL A 296 -10.28 10.95 2.00
CA VAL A 296 -10.92 9.64 1.80
C VAL A 296 -10.29 8.61 2.72
N ARG A 297 -11.06 8.06 3.65
CA ARG A 297 -10.63 6.94 4.50
C ARG A 297 -10.74 5.64 3.73
N ILE A 298 -9.62 4.91 3.68
CA ILE A 298 -9.53 3.58 3.10
C ILE A 298 -9.15 2.61 4.21
N THR A 299 -10.00 1.62 4.47
CA THR A 299 -9.76 0.57 5.45
C THR A 299 -9.63 -0.77 4.75
N TYR A 300 -8.60 -1.55 5.07
CA TYR A 300 -8.37 -2.87 4.49
C TYR A 300 -7.64 -3.84 5.43
N GLY A 301 -7.77 -5.13 5.16
CA GLY A 301 -7.09 -6.25 5.82
C GLY A 301 -8.02 -7.16 6.63
N LEU A 302 -7.86 -8.48 6.48
CA LEU A 302 -8.58 -9.49 7.26
C LEU A 302 -7.99 -9.65 8.66
N PHE A 303 -6.66 -9.80 8.67
CA PHE A 303 -5.86 -10.15 9.83
C PHE A 303 -5.21 -8.93 10.47
N THR A 304 -4.84 -7.97 9.64
CA THR A 304 -4.19 -6.75 10.04
C THR A 304 -5.00 -5.60 9.47
N THR A 305 -5.87 -4.99 10.29
CA THR A 305 -6.64 -3.85 9.82
C THR A 305 -5.73 -2.64 9.72
N ILE A 306 -5.61 -2.10 8.51
CA ILE A 306 -4.90 -0.87 8.20
C ILE A 306 -5.97 0.15 7.81
N THR A 307 -5.99 1.28 8.51
CA THR A 307 -6.82 2.43 8.15
C THR A 307 -5.90 3.55 7.72
N GLU A 308 -6.14 4.07 6.53
CA GLU A 308 -5.35 5.15 5.95
C GLU A 308 -6.28 6.25 5.44
N ILE A 309 -5.98 7.49 5.77
CA ILE A 309 -6.69 8.66 5.25
C ILE A 309 -5.88 9.19 4.07
N LEU A 310 -6.51 9.29 2.91
CA LEU A 310 -5.95 9.80 1.67
C LEU A 310 -6.61 11.14 1.32
N PRO A 311 -5.95 12.28 1.62
CA PRO A 311 -6.42 13.57 1.18
C PRO A 311 -6.35 13.66 -0.35
N PRO A 312 -7.39 14.19 -1.04
CA PRO A 312 -7.38 14.32 -2.50
C PRO A 312 -6.25 15.24 -2.98
N GLY A 313 -5.86 16.24 -2.19
CA GLY A 313 -4.69 17.08 -2.48
C GLY A 313 -3.35 16.32 -2.54
N ARG A 314 -3.27 15.09 -2.03
CA ARG A 314 -2.08 14.24 -2.12
C ARG A 314 -2.13 13.23 -3.25
N VAL A 315 -3.18 13.22 -4.06
CA VAL A 315 -3.33 12.36 -5.24
C VAL A 315 -2.78 13.10 -6.46
N HIS A 316 -1.78 12.52 -7.12
CA HIS A 316 -1.10 13.15 -8.25
C HIS A 316 -1.46 12.54 -9.61
N ALA A 317 -1.85 11.28 -9.63
CA ALA A 317 -2.31 10.60 -10.82
C ALA A 317 -3.27 9.48 -10.43
N VAL A 318 -4.26 9.22 -11.27
CA VAL A 318 -5.23 8.15 -11.09
C VAL A 318 -5.23 7.27 -12.35
N GLU A 319 -5.03 5.97 -12.21
CA GLU A 319 -5.14 5.00 -13.30
C GLU A 319 -6.40 4.14 -13.09
N LEU A 320 -7.29 4.19 -14.07
CA LEU A 320 -8.41 3.27 -14.21
C LEU A 320 -7.99 2.14 -15.16
N SER A 321 -8.11 0.88 -14.75
CA SER A 321 -7.81 -0.24 -15.64
C SER A 321 -8.83 -1.37 -15.56
N GLN A 322 -9.01 -2.06 -16.69
CA GLN A 322 -9.91 -3.19 -16.82
C GLN A 322 -9.14 -4.38 -17.43
N PRO A 323 -8.75 -5.38 -16.62
CA PRO A 323 -8.14 -6.61 -17.10
C PRO A 323 -9.06 -7.40 -18.04
N LEU A 324 -8.48 -8.18 -18.96
CA LEU A 324 -9.24 -8.93 -19.97
C LEU A 324 -10.28 -9.88 -19.34
N LEU A 325 -9.86 -10.66 -18.35
CA LEU A 325 -10.69 -11.66 -17.67
C LEU A 325 -11.83 -11.05 -16.84
N TRP A 326 -11.74 -9.76 -16.52
CA TRP A 326 -12.70 -9.03 -15.70
C TRP A 326 -13.75 -8.29 -16.54
N ARG A 327 -13.57 -8.23 -17.87
CA ARG A 327 -14.52 -7.59 -18.78
C ARG A 327 -15.94 -8.19 -18.73
N PRO A 328 -16.14 -9.52 -18.77
CA PRO A 328 -17.51 -10.06 -18.73
C PRO A 328 -18.20 -9.78 -17.40
N ALA A 329 -17.45 -9.74 -16.30
CA ALA A 329 -17.97 -9.43 -14.97
C ALA A 329 -18.09 -7.91 -14.70
N GLY A 330 -17.60 -7.07 -15.61
CA GLY A 330 -17.67 -5.61 -15.46
C GLY A 330 -16.78 -5.03 -14.36
N TRP A 331 -15.72 -5.73 -13.93
CA TRP A 331 -14.87 -5.27 -12.82
C TRP A 331 -13.72 -4.36 -13.24
N TRP A 332 -13.40 -3.43 -12.35
CA TRP A 332 -12.45 -2.34 -12.53
C TRP A 332 -11.51 -2.25 -11.35
N VAL A 333 -10.32 -1.72 -11.60
CA VAL A 333 -9.34 -1.36 -10.56
C VAL A 333 -8.92 0.08 -10.73
N VAL A 334 -8.88 0.82 -9.62
CA VAL A 334 -8.41 2.22 -9.55
C VAL A 334 -7.10 2.25 -8.77
N ARG A 335 -6.06 2.76 -9.41
CA ARG A 335 -4.73 2.96 -8.80
C ARG A 335 -4.42 4.44 -8.70
N VAL A 336 -3.63 4.83 -7.71
CA VAL A 336 -3.22 6.21 -7.49
C VAL A 336 -1.73 6.34 -7.23
N ASN A 337 -1.14 7.42 -7.74
CA ASN A 337 0.13 7.92 -7.23
C ASN A 337 -0.16 8.93 -6.13
N ARG A 338 0.46 8.76 -4.97
CA ARG A 338 0.17 9.58 -3.79
C ARG A 338 1.41 9.93 -3.00
N LEU A 339 1.40 11.12 -2.41
CA LEU A 339 2.49 11.61 -1.56
C LEU A 339 2.37 10.97 -0.17
N ALA A 340 2.86 9.75 -0.03
CA ALA A 340 2.94 9.08 1.25
C ALA A 340 4.23 9.51 1.97
N GLY A 341 4.14 9.93 3.23
CA GLY A 341 5.32 10.25 4.04
C GLY A 341 6.26 9.07 4.23
N ARG A 342 5.83 7.83 3.93
CA ARG A 342 6.62 6.59 4.08
C ARG A 342 7.78 6.52 3.09
N SER A 343 8.93 6.04 3.55
CA SER A 343 10.10 5.81 2.70
C SER A 343 9.80 4.84 1.54
N SER A 344 10.23 5.21 0.35
CA SER A 344 10.05 4.46 -0.91
C SER A 344 10.67 3.06 -0.92
N SER A 345 11.53 2.73 0.06
CA SER A 345 12.25 1.46 0.18
C SER A 345 11.43 0.29 0.74
N SER A 346 10.21 0.51 1.21
CA SER A 346 9.37 -0.58 1.75
C SER A 346 8.47 -1.17 0.65
N ARG A 347 8.64 -2.46 0.30
CA ARG A 347 7.75 -3.22 -0.64
C ARG A 347 6.24 -3.19 -0.29
N GLU A 348 5.90 -2.58 0.84
CA GLU A 348 4.55 -2.36 1.36
C GLU A 348 3.93 -1.04 0.87
N SER A 349 4.74 -0.04 0.46
CA SER A 349 4.28 1.21 -0.16
C SER A 349 3.57 0.96 -1.50
N ASP A 350 4.08 0.00 -2.25
CA ASP A 350 3.61 -0.46 -3.55
C ASP A 350 2.16 -1.00 -3.50
N GLN A 351 1.77 -1.63 -2.39
CA GLN A 351 0.45 -2.25 -2.23
C GLN A 351 -0.63 -1.23 -1.84
N ALA A 352 -0.24 -0.10 -1.26
CA ALA A 352 -1.15 0.95 -0.85
C ALA A 352 -1.44 1.97 -1.97
N ALA A 353 -0.95 1.71 -3.19
CA ALA A 353 -1.28 2.46 -4.40
C ALA A 353 -2.62 2.04 -5.06
N ASP A 354 -3.24 0.92 -4.63
CA ASP A 354 -4.56 0.50 -5.12
C ASP A 354 -5.64 1.20 -4.26
N ALA A 355 -6.29 2.24 -4.82
CA ALA A 355 -7.40 2.96 -4.17
C ALA A 355 -8.76 2.26 -4.30
N LEU A 356 -8.91 1.38 -5.29
CA LEU A 356 -10.00 0.42 -5.38
C LEU A 356 -9.44 -0.86 -6.00
N PRO A 357 -9.25 -1.96 -5.24
CA PRO A 357 -8.63 -3.18 -5.75
C PRO A 357 -9.52 -3.91 -6.76
N VAL A 358 -10.83 -3.89 -6.56
CA VAL A 358 -11.85 -4.44 -7.46
C VAL A 358 -13.19 -3.78 -7.19
N GLY A 359 -13.89 -3.31 -8.21
CA GLY A 359 -15.25 -2.77 -8.08
C GLY A 359 -15.97 -2.76 -9.40
N ASP A 360 -17.28 -2.52 -9.37
CA ASP A 360 -18.04 -2.33 -10.61
C ASP A 360 -17.80 -0.93 -11.17
N ARG A 361 -18.39 -0.63 -12.33
CA ARG A 361 -18.31 0.70 -12.96
C ARG A 361 -18.74 1.81 -12.00
N ALA A 362 -19.88 1.63 -11.32
CA ALA A 362 -20.43 2.64 -10.40
C ALA A 362 -19.50 2.88 -9.21
N ASP A 363 -18.88 1.82 -8.68
CA ASP A 363 -17.90 1.92 -7.60
C ASP A 363 -16.66 2.70 -8.05
N ALA A 364 -16.13 2.37 -9.23
CA ALA A 364 -14.97 3.05 -9.80
C ALA A 364 -15.24 4.54 -10.04
N GLU A 365 -16.43 4.88 -10.54
CA GLU A 365 -16.85 6.27 -10.74
C GLU A 365 -16.96 7.03 -9.40
N ARG A 366 -17.62 6.47 -8.40
CA ARG A 366 -17.72 7.07 -7.06
C ARG A 366 -16.34 7.32 -6.45
N VAL A 367 -15.45 6.34 -6.53
CA VAL A 367 -14.08 6.46 -6.00
C VAL A 367 -13.28 7.51 -6.75
N MET A 368 -13.37 7.54 -8.08
CA MET A 368 -12.68 8.56 -8.86
C MET A 368 -13.22 9.96 -8.55
N ARG A 369 -14.53 10.15 -8.41
CA ARG A 369 -15.16 11.43 -8.01
C ARG A 369 -14.66 11.91 -6.65
N LEU A 370 -14.47 11.00 -5.69
CA LEU A 370 -13.89 11.32 -4.38
C LEU A 370 -12.40 11.71 -4.45
N LEU A 371 -11.63 11.08 -5.34
CA LEU A 371 -10.19 11.33 -5.47
C LEU A 371 -9.86 12.55 -6.34
N LEU A 372 -10.74 12.91 -7.27
CA LEU A 372 -10.59 14.01 -8.22
C LEU A 372 -11.78 14.99 -8.11
N PRO A 373 -11.96 15.66 -6.96
CA PRO A 373 -13.09 16.56 -6.72
C PRO A 373 -13.10 17.80 -7.62
N GLY A 374 -11.93 18.20 -8.14
CA GLY A 374 -11.79 19.35 -9.04
C GLY A 374 -12.07 19.05 -10.51
N LEU A 375 -12.52 17.83 -10.84
CA LEU A 375 -12.86 17.47 -12.22
C LEU A 375 -14.28 17.94 -12.54
N ALA A 376 -14.44 18.72 -13.61
CA ALA A 376 -15.74 19.17 -14.09
C ALA A 376 -16.64 18.00 -14.53
N GLU A 377 -17.96 18.18 -14.43
CA GLU A 377 -18.93 17.10 -14.67
C GLU A 377 -18.88 16.56 -16.12
N ASP A 378 -18.63 17.44 -17.09
CA ASP A 378 -18.46 17.08 -18.50
C ASP A 378 -17.23 16.20 -18.74
N ALA A 379 -16.15 16.40 -17.99
CA ALA A 379 -14.93 15.62 -18.10
C ALA A 379 -15.08 14.17 -17.60
N TRP A 380 -16.08 13.85 -16.78
CA TRP A 380 -16.39 12.45 -16.40
C TRP A 380 -16.84 11.61 -17.60
N SER A 381 -17.55 12.21 -18.55
CA SER A 381 -17.93 11.56 -19.81
C SER A 381 -16.70 11.21 -20.67
N LEU A 382 -15.66 12.07 -20.63
CA LEU A 382 -14.38 11.82 -21.30
C LEU A 382 -13.62 10.64 -20.67
N VAL A 383 -13.74 10.45 -19.36
CA VAL A 383 -13.09 9.35 -18.63
C VAL A 383 -13.79 8.02 -18.89
N PHE A 384 -15.10 7.93 -18.63
CA PHE A 384 -15.82 6.64 -18.64
C PHE A 384 -16.37 6.28 -20.02
N ASP A 385 -17.10 7.20 -20.67
CA ASP A 385 -17.81 6.90 -21.91
C ASP A 385 -16.86 6.95 -23.12
N ARG A 386 -16.14 8.05 -23.30
CA ARG A 386 -15.21 8.25 -24.43
C ARG A 386 -13.80 7.70 -24.18
N GLY A 387 -13.42 7.54 -22.91
CA GLY A 387 -12.08 7.12 -22.52
C GLY A 387 -11.92 5.61 -22.51
N VAL A 388 -12.46 4.95 -21.48
CA VAL A 388 -12.21 3.51 -21.33
C VAL A 388 -13.14 2.62 -22.14
N LEU A 389 -14.40 3.00 -22.33
CA LEU A 389 -15.42 2.16 -22.98
C LEU A 389 -15.52 2.35 -24.49
N ALA A 390 -15.06 3.50 -25.01
CA ALA A 390 -15.13 3.78 -26.44
C ALA A 390 -14.54 2.66 -27.31
N ARG A 391 -15.34 2.22 -28.29
CA ARG A 391 -14.87 1.38 -29.40
C ARG A 391 -14.17 2.30 -30.42
N PRO A 392 -12.90 2.05 -30.73
CA PRO A 392 -12.19 2.89 -31.68
C PRO A 392 -12.78 2.76 -33.09
N GLY A 393 -13.25 3.88 -33.68
CA GLY A 393 -13.64 3.94 -35.09
C GLY A 393 -15.10 4.30 -35.41
N ASN A 394 -15.93 4.67 -34.43
CA ASN A 394 -17.28 5.20 -34.67
C ASN A 394 -17.29 6.74 -34.53
N GLY A 395 -16.91 7.48 -35.58
CA GLY A 395 -17.01 8.96 -35.59
C GLY A 395 -16.02 9.70 -34.67
N GLU A 396 -16.04 11.05 -34.74
CA GLU A 396 -15.08 11.98 -34.10
C GLU A 396 -14.70 11.57 -32.68
N ASP A 397 -13.50 10.98 -32.57
CA ASP A 397 -12.94 10.61 -31.28
C ASP A 397 -12.40 11.88 -30.62
N ALA A 398 -12.87 12.19 -29.42
CA ALA A 398 -12.38 13.35 -28.66
C ALA A 398 -10.89 13.26 -28.31
N PHE A 399 -10.28 12.08 -28.49
CA PHE A 399 -8.87 11.83 -28.23
C PHE A 399 -8.05 11.97 -29.50
N THR A 400 -6.94 12.69 -29.41
CA THR A 400 -5.88 12.66 -30.42
C THR A 400 -5.20 11.31 -30.38
N THR A 401 -5.39 10.52 -31.45
CA THR A 401 -4.95 9.11 -31.51
C THR A 401 -3.66 8.91 -32.29
N THR A 402 -3.08 7.71 -32.14
CA THR A 402 -1.91 7.31 -32.92
C THR A 402 -2.22 7.33 -34.43
N PRO A 403 -1.42 8.05 -35.25
CA PRO A 403 -1.64 8.11 -36.69
C PRO A 403 -1.42 6.75 -37.35
N LYS A 404 -2.12 6.49 -38.47
CA LYS A 404 -2.04 5.20 -39.22
C LYS A 404 -0.61 4.80 -39.58
N ARG A 405 0.28 5.76 -39.85
CA ARG A 405 1.69 5.51 -40.18
C ARG A 405 2.48 4.82 -39.06
N ALA A 406 2.09 5.04 -37.80
CA ALA A 406 2.70 4.38 -36.64
C ALA A 406 2.01 3.07 -36.25
N TRP A 407 1.18 2.52 -37.14
CA TRP A 407 0.53 1.21 -36.96
C TRP A 407 1.55 0.09 -36.69
N ILE A 408 2.71 0.10 -37.35
CA ILE A 408 3.78 -0.91 -37.16
C ILE A 408 4.26 -0.94 -35.71
N LEU A 409 4.33 0.21 -35.03
CA LEU A 409 4.75 0.29 -33.62
C LEU A 409 3.65 -0.20 -32.66
N ARG A 410 2.37 -0.02 -33.03
CA ARG A 410 1.20 -0.27 -32.17
C ARG A 410 0.03 -0.90 -32.94
N PRO A 411 0.18 -2.11 -33.51
CA PRO A 411 -0.76 -2.62 -34.52
C PRO A 411 -2.17 -2.88 -33.99
N LEU A 412 -2.27 -3.27 -32.71
CA LEU A 412 -3.53 -3.56 -32.05
C LEU A 412 -4.14 -2.34 -31.34
N SER A 413 -3.31 -1.38 -30.92
CA SER A 413 -3.76 -0.27 -30.07
C SER A 413 -3.81 1.09 -30.76
N TRP A 414 -3.34 1.24 -32.01
CA TRP A 414 -3.25 2.56 -32.67
C TRP A 414 -4.54 3.37 -32.66
N ARG A 415 -5.70 2.75 -32.93
CA ARG A 415 -6.99 3.48 -32.92
C ARG A 415 -7.42 3.92 -31.52
N ARG A 416 -6.94 3.24 -30.48
CA ARG A 416 -7.34 3.48 -29.09
C ARG A 416 -6.32 4.34 -28.34
N ASN A 417 -5.05 4.19 -28.64
CA ASN A 417 -3.97 4.88 -27.97
C ASN A 417 -4.07 6.37 -28.28
N GLY A 418 -4.17 7.22 -27.26
CA GLY A 418 -4.37 8.64 -27.45
C GLY A 418 -4.50 9.43 -26.16
N PHE A 419 -4.56 10.76 -26.31
CA PHE A 419 -4.70 11.70 -25.21
C PHE A 419 -5.81 12.72 -25.48
N VAL A 420 -6.31 13.32 -24.42
CA VAL A 420 -7.12 14.55 -24.46
C VAL A 420 -6.67 15.45 -23.31
N LEU A 421 -6.53 16.73 -23.59
CA LEU A 421 -6.22 17.76 -22.61
C LEU A 421 -7.48 18.59 -22.36
N THR A 422 -7.82 18.77 -21.09
CA THR A 422 -8.84 19.74 -20.67
C THR A 422 -8.17 20.86 -19.86
N ASP A 423 -8.93 21.86 -19.42
CA ASP A 423 -8.40 22.99 -18.65
C ASP A 423 -7.72 22.60 -17.33
N HIS A 424 -8.07 21.44 -16.77
CA HIS A 424 -7.63 21.00 -15.45
C HIS A 424 -6.97 19.63 -15.41
N VAL A 425 -7.21 18.77 -16.41
CA VAL A 425 -6.64 17.42 -16.43
C VAL A 425 -6.12 17.00 -17.80
N LEU A 426 -5.06 16.19 -17.77
CA LEU A 426 -4.60 15.42 -18.91
C LEU A 426 -5.10 13.98 -18.77
N ILE A 427 -5.84 13.50 -19.76
CA ILE A 427 -6.34 12.13 -19.81
C ILE A 427 -5.61 11.38 -20.93
N MET A 428 -4.99 10.26 -20.60
CA MET A 428 -4.27 9.40 -21.54
C MET A 428 -4.85 8.00 -21.51
N ARG A 429 -5.16 7.42 -22.67
CA ARG A 429 -5.65 6.05 -22.79
C ARG A 429 -4.67 5.21 -23.60
N ARG A 430 -4.38 4.00 -23.11
CA ARG A 430 -3.39 3.10 -23.70
C ARG A 430 -3.77 1.62 -23.55
N GLY A 431 -3.15 0.81 -24.41
CA GLY A 431 -3.30 -0.64 -24.42
C GLY A 431 -4.55 -1.13 -25.16
N PHE A 432 -4.48 -2.37 -25.64
CA PHE A 432 -5.56 -3.06 -26.35
C PHE A 432 -6.17 -4.19 -25.51
N ILE A 433 -5.32 -5.14 -25.09
CA ILE A 433 -5.71 -6.29 -24.25
C ILE A 433 -5.97 -5.81 -22.81
N TRP A 434 -5.00 -5.10 -22.22
CA TRP A 434 -5.17 -4.43 -20.94
C TRP A 434 -5.53 -2.97 -21.19
N ARG A 435 -6.79 -2.62 -20.93
CA ARG A 435 -7.26 -1.24 -21.08
C ARG A 435 -6.81 -0.45 -19.87
N LYS A 436 -6.04 0.60 -20.09
CA LYS A 436 -5.62 1.54 -19.06
C LYS A 436 -5.97 2.96 -19.48
N LEU A 437 -6.48 3.74 -18.55
CA LEU A 437 -6.70 5.17 -18.69
C LEU A 437 -6.09 5.86 -17.48
N VAL A 438 -5.27 6.86 -17.73
CA VAL A 438 -4.54 7.62 -16.72
C VAL A 438 -5.07 9.05 -16.76
N VAL A 439 -5.49 9.55 -15.62
CA VAL A 439 -5.89 10.94 -15.41
C VAL A 439 -4.83 11.62 -14.54
N VAL A 440 -4.24 12.69 -15.06
CA VAL A 440 -3.24 13.50 -14.37
C VAL A 440 -3.77 14.92 -14.23
N PRO A 441 -4.09 15.39 -13.02
CA PRO A 441 -4.40 16.80 -12.78
C PRO A 441 -3.22 17.68 -13.17
N LEU A 442 -3.47 18.73 -13.94
CA LEU A 442 -2.43 19.65 -14.40
C LEU A 442 -1.76 20.38 -13.22
N ALA A 443 -2.52 20.68 -12.16
CA ALA A 443 -2.01 21.21 -10.91
C ALA A 443 -1.04 20.27 -10.15
N ARG A 444 -0.96 19.00 -10.55
CA ARG A 444 -0.12 17.95 -9.93
C ARG A 444 1.00 17.45 -10.84
N LEU A 445 1.09 18.01 -12.05
CA LEU A 445 2.13 17.72 -13.01
C LEU A 445 3.46 18.36 -12.54
N GLN A 446 4.51 17.55 -12.37
CA GLN A 446 5.81 18.05 -11.91
C GLN A 446 6.68 18.51 -13.07
N SER A 447 6.67 17.75 -14.15
CA SER A 447 7.29 18.15 -15.43
C SER A 447 6.58 17.44 -16.56
N PHE A 448 6.76 17.98 -17.76
CA PHE A 448 6.25 17.40 -18.99
C PHE A 448 7.44 17.18 -19.92
N GLY A 449 7.61 15.97 -20.43
CA GLY A 449 8.72 15.59 -21.31
C GLY A 449 8.21 15.11 -22.66
N ILE A 450 8.99 15.39 -23.70
CA ILE A 450 8.82 14.79 -25.03
C ILE A 450 10.10 14.02 -25.34
N GLU A 451 9.94 12.75 -25.71
CA GLU A 451 11.03 11.90 -26.17
C GLU A 451 10.74 11.47 -27.62
N GLN A 452 11.77 11.48 -28.46
CA GLN A 452 11.64 11.02 -29.85
C GLN A 452 12.85 10.17 -30.22
N GLY A 453 12.64 8.85 -30.28
CA GLY A 453 13.66 7.92 -30.75
C GLY A 453 13.89 7.98 -32.27
N PRO A 454 14.91 7.29 -32.80
CA PRO A 454 15.18 7.26 -34.24
C PRO A 454 14.02 6.72 -35.09
N LEU A 455 13.36 5.66 -34.62
CA LEU A 455 12.18 5.07 -35.29
C LEU A 455 10.97 6.00 -35.22
N ASP A 456 10.75 6.65 -34.07
CA ASP A 456 9.67 7.62 -33.91
C ASP A 456 9.88 8.82 -34.84
N ARG A 457 11.13 9.29 -34.98
CA ARG A 457 11.51 10.34 -35.93
C ARG A 457 11.23 9.93 -37.37
N ALA A 458 11.60 8.72 -37.77
CA ALA A 458 11.34 8.21 -39.13
C ALA A 458 9.84 8.11 -39.45
N LEU A 459 9.01 7.83 -38.44
CA LEU A 459 7.55 7.74 -38.58
C LEU A 459 6.83 9.05 -38.25
N GLY A 460 7.55 10.14 -37.93
CA GLY A 460 6.97 11.43 -37.55
C GLY A 460 6.10 11.37 -36.28
N VAL A 461 6.42 10.49 -35.34
CA VAL A 461 5.75 10.37 -34.05
C VAL A 461 6.69 10.71 -32.89
N ALA A 462 6.14 10.82 -31.69
CA ALA A 462 6.89 11.05 -30.45
C ALA A 462 6.21 10.34 -29.26
N GLU A 463 6.95 10.22 -28.16
CA GLU A 463 6.47 9.80 -26.85
C GLU A 463 6.34 11.01 -25.93
N VAL A 464 5.25 11.05 -25.16
CA VAL A 464 4.99 12.10 -24.18
C VAL A 464 4.97 11.54 -22.77
N HIS A 465 5.59 12.28 -21.85
CA HIS A 465 5.86 11.88 -20.48
C HIS A 465 5.31 12.93 -19.53
N ALA A 466 4.15 12.66 -18.95
CA ALA A 466 3.62 13.42 -17.83
C ALA A 466 4.26 12.91 -16.53
N HIS A 467 5.30 13.60 -16.06
CA HIS A 467 5.98 13.21 -14.83
C HIS A 467 5.18 13.67 -13.61
N THR A 468 4.85 12.69 -12.78
CA THR A 468 4.31 12.88 -11.44
C THR A 468 5.27 12.28 -10.43
N ILE A 469 4.95 12.41 -9.15
CA ILE A 469 5.65 11.68 -8.08
C ILE A 469 5.74 10.18 -8.39
N THR A 470 6.78 9.56 -7.85
CA THR A 470 7.04 8.12 -7.99
C THR A 470 5.83 7.30 -7.54
N GLY A 471 5.41 6.38 -8.40
CA GLY A 471 4.33 5.44 -8.11
C GLY A 471 4.06 4.49 -9.27
N ARG A 472 2.98 3.71 -9.16
CA ARG A 472 2.62 2.68 -10.14
C ARG A 472 1.95 3.21 -11.39
N VAL A 473 1.35 4.40 -11.29
CA VAL A 473 0.70 5.06 -12.42
C VAL A 473 1.79 5.79 -13.21
N SER A 474 1.96 5.40 -14.48
CA SER A 474 2.89 6.08 -15.38
C SER A 474 2.15 6.88 -16.44
N GLY A 475 2.41 8.19 -16.48
CA GLY A 475 1.88 9.11 -17.49
C GLY A 475 2.65 9.06 -18.81
N ARG A 476 2.97 7.87 -19.31
CA ARG A 476 3.71 7.66 -20.56
C ARG A 476 2.78 7.23 -21.69
N LEU A 477 2.87 7.92 -22.83
CA LEU A 477 2.10 7.66 -24.03
C LEU A 477 2.97 7.83 -25.28
N GLY A 478 3.24 6.72 -25.98
CA GLY A 478 4.08 6.69 -27.18
C GLY A 478 3.31 6.57 -28.48
N ALA A 479 4.03 6.71 -29.60
CA ALA A 479 3.51 6.62 -30.96
C ALA A 479 2.35 7.61 -31.24
N ILE A 480 2.51 8.86 -30.80
CA ILE A 480 1.55 9.94 -31.08
C ILE A 480 2.15 10.88 -32.12
N ASP A 481 1.32 11.49 -32.96
CA ASP A 481 1.76 12.47 -33.95
C ASP A 481 2.65 13.55 -33.32
N ARG A 482 3.83 13.79 -33.91
CA ARG A 482 4.84 14.71 -33.35
C ARG A 482 4.28 16.12 -33.14
N ASP A 483 3.56 16.65 -34.12
CA ASP A 483 3.08 18.03 -34.07
C ASP A 483 1.99 18.18 -33.01
N ALA A 484 1.14 17.16 -32.87
CA ALA A 484 0.16 17.08 -31.79
C ALA A 484 0.82 17.00 -30.40
N VAL A 485 1.93 16.27 -30.25
CA VAL A 485 2.68 16.19 -28.98
C VAL A 485 3.33 17.53 -28.64
N VAL A 486 3.86 18.25 -29.63
CA VAL A 486 4.43 19.60 -29.42
C VAL A 486 3.34 20.59 -28.99
N GLY A 487 2.18 20.56 -29.64
CA GLY A 487 1.01 21.36 -29.23
C GLY A 487 0.56 21.02 -27.80
N LEU A 488 0.43 19.72 -27.50
CA LEU A 488 0.10 19.24 -26.16
C LEU A 488 1.10 19.72 -25.10
N PHE A 489 2.40 19.75 -25.39
CA PHE A 489 3.41 20.24 -24.45
C PHE A 489 3.20 21.73 -24.12
N ALA A 490 2.97 22.56 -25.14
CA ALA A 490 2.73 23.99 -24.94
C ALA A 490 1.45 24.22 -24.12
N GLU A 491 0.36 23.54 -24.48
CA GLU A 491 -0.92 23.67 -23.80
C GLU A 491 -0.89 23.11 -22.37
N ALA A 492 -0.28 21.94 -22.15
CA ALA A 492 -0.17 21.34 -20.83
C ALA A 492 0.74 22.15 -19.90
N ALA A 493 1.83 22.75 -20.42
CA ALA A 493 2.68 23.65 -19.64
C ALA A 493 1.92 24.90 -19.19
N ALA A 494 1.19 25.55 -20.10
CA ALA A 494 0.37 26.72 -19.77
C ALA A 494 -0.78 26.37 -18.82
N GLY A 495 -1.44 25.23 -19.05
CA GLY A 495 -2.51 24.70 -18.22
C GLY A 495 -2.05 24.33 -16.81
N ALA A 496 -0.86 23.74 -16.65
CA ALA A 496 -0.29 23.40 -15.35
C ALA A 496 -0.05 24.64 -14.47
N VAL A 497 0.43 25.74 -15.05
CA VAL A 497 0.62 27.01 -14.32
C VAL A 497 -0.74 27.57 -13.87
N ARG A 498 -1.74 27.62 -14.76
CA ARG A 498 -3.10 28.11 -14.42
C ARG A 498 -3.77 27.23 -13.37
N ALA A 499 -3.75 25.92 -13.55
CA ALA A 499 -4.37 24.96 -12.64
C ALA A 499 -3.67 24.98 -11.27
N GLY A 500 -2.34 25.11 -11.23
CA GLY A 500 -1.57 25.21 -9.99
C GLY A 500 -1.94 26.44 -9.15
N ALA A 501 -2.21 27.58 -9.80
CA ALA A 501 -2.60 28.81 -9.09
C ALA A 501 -4.00 28.72 -8.45
N GLY A 502 -4.92 27.98 -9.07
CA GLY A 502 -6.29 27.77 -8.59
C GLY A 502 -6.48 26.58 -7.65
N ASP A 503 -5.48 25.71 -7.50
CA ASP A 503 -5.64 24.46 -6.75
C ASP A 503 -5.76 24.67 -5.23
N ARG A 504 -6.94 24.37 -4.69
CA ARG A 504 -7.25 24.41 -3.26
C ARG A 504 -7.35 23.02 -2.64
N SER A 505 -7.06 21.93 -3.36
CA SER A 505 -7.26 20.57 -2.84
C SER A 505 -6.37 20.18 -1.65
N HIS A 506 -5.36 21.00 -1.33
CA HIS A 506 -4.57 20.88 -0.10
C HIS A 506 -5.32 21.39 1.16
N ARG A 507 -6.42 22.13 1.00
CA ARG A 507 -7.29 22.69 2.06
C ARG A 507 -8.65 21.99 2.12
N TRP A 508 -8.63 20.66 2.05
CA TRP A 508 -9.85 19.86 1.96
C TRP A 508 -10.83 20.12 3.12
N ALA A 509 -10.33 20.35 4.34
CA ALA A 509 -11.15 20.63 5.52
C ALA A 509 -11.81 22.02 5.52
N ASP A 510 -11.25 23.00 4.80
CA ASP A 510 -11.76 24.39 4.79
C ASP A 510 -12.99 24.57 3.89
N GLY A 511 -13.38 23.53 3.14
CA GLY A 511 -14.45 23.57 2.13
C GLY A 511 -15.75 22.88 2.53
N VAL A 512 -15.86 22.37 3.76
CA VAL A 512 -17.15 21.86 4.27
C VAL A 512 -18.00 23.09 4.62
N PRO A 513 -19.14 23.34 3.97
CA PRO A 513 -20.06 24.37 4.42
C PRO A 513 -20.48 24.00 5.85
N ASP A 514 -20.44 24.96 6.77
CA ASP A 514 -21.09 24.80 8.07
C ASP A 514 -22.50 24.25 7.81
N ALA A 515 -22.75 23.01 8.24
CA ALA A 515 -24.10 22.48 8.28
C ALA A 515 -24.83 23.26 9.37
N GLY A 516 -25.47 24.36 8.95
CA GLY A 516 -26.39 25.15 9.77
C GLY A 516 -27.65 24.38 10.13
#